data_AF-A0A644WYG0-F1
#
_entry.id   AF-A0A644WYG0-F1
#
_cell.length_a   1.000
_cell.length_b   1.000
_cell.length_c   1.000
_cell.angle_alpha   90.00
_cell.angle_beta   90.00
_cell.angle_gamma   90.00
#
_symmetry.space_group_name_H-M   'P 1'
#
loop_
_entity.id
_entity.type
_entity.pdbx_description
1 polymer ?
#
loop_
_entity_poly.entity_id
_entity_poly.type
_entity_poly.pdbx_seq_one_letter_code
_entity_poly.pdbx_strand_id
1 'polypeptide(L)'
;MKYISSKDINLGTCLIVLHGISIMGGFIKWPLFILAGIFMFSYIILDRHRLRCPNCGGFENLDRLNYAKKHVFHCRHCGERINIL
;
A
#
# COMPACT_ATOMS: atom_id res chain seq x y z
N MET A 1 11.94 -17.36 4.47
CA MET A 1 12.08 -16.27 3.48
C MET A 1 11.14 -15.16 3.89
N LYS A 2 11.60 -13.91 3.88
CA LYS A 2 10.71 -12.79 4.16
C LYS A 2 9.89 -12.46 2.90
N TYR A 3 8.61 -12.17 3.06
CA TYR A 3 7.66 -11.96 1.96
C TYR A 3 6.69 -10.83 2.30
N ILE A 4 6.03 -10.30 1.27
CA ILE A 4 4.92 -9.36 1.42
C ILE A 4 3.63 -10.13 1.11
N SER A 5 2.60 -9.97 1.94
CA SER A 5 1.32 -10.62 1.71
C SER A 5 0.54 -9.92 0.60
N SER A 6 0.02 -10.68 -0.36
CA SER A 6 -0.88 -10.19 -1.40
C SER A 6 -2.13 -9.55 -0.80
N LYS A 7 -2.59 -10.05 0.36
CA LYS A 7 -3.70 -9.48 1.13
C LYS A 7 -3.37 -8.08 1.64
N ASP A 8 -2.15 -7.83 2.11
CA ASP A 8 -1.73 -6.50 2.58
C ASP A 8 -1.67 -5.51 1.41
N ILE A 9 -1.21 -5.95 0.24
CA ILE A 9 -1.20 -5.11 -0.96
C ILE A 9 -2.64 -4.79 -1.42
N ASN A 10 -3.54 -5.77 -1.39
CA ASN A 10 -4.97 -5.55 -1.68
C ASN A 10 -5.60 -4.57 -0.68
N LEU A 11 -5.29 -4.73 0.61
CA LEU A 11 -5.75 -3.83 1.67
C LEU A 11 -5.24 -2.40 1.43
N GLY A 12 -3.96 -2.23 1.11
CA GLY A 12 -3.39 -0.92 0.76
C GLY A 12 -4.09 -0.29 -0.45
N THR A 13 -4.39 -1.10 -1.46
CA THR A 13 -5.13 -0.64 -2.66
C THR A 13 -6.53 -0.19 -2.29
N CYS A 14 -7.24 -0.96 -1.46
CA CYS A 14 -8.56 -0.62 -0.97
C CYS A 14 -8.55 0.69 -0.16
N LEU A 15 -7.57 0.87 0.73
CA LEU A 15 -7.44 2.10 1.53
C LEU A 15 -7.23 3.35 0.67
N ILE A 16 -6.37 3.28 -0.36
CA ILE A 16 -6.17 4.41 -1.28
C ILE A 16 -7.45 4.73 -2.07
N VAL A 17 -8.17 3.70 -2.55
CA VAL A 17 -9.44 3.90 -3.26
C VAL A 17 -10.50 4.53 -2.36
N LEU A 18 -10.68 4.00 -1.15
CA LEU A 18 -11.62 4.54 -0.15
C LEU A 18 -11.26 5.97 0.27
N HIS A 19 -9.97 6.28 0.39
CA HIS A 19 -9.48 7.62 0.63
C HIS A 19 -9.90 8.58 -0.50
N GLY A 20 -9.68 8.20 -1.76
CA GLY A 20 -10.09 8.99 -2.92
C GLY A 20 -11.60 9.25 -2.96
N ILE A 21 -12.42 8.22 -2.77
CA ILE A 21 -13.88 8.34 -2.69
C ILE A 21 -14.30 9.27 -1.55
N SER A 22 -13.64 9.17 -0.40
CA SER A 22 -13.95 9.99 0.79
C SER A 22 -13.57 11.45 0.58
N ILE A 23 -12.47 11.76 -0.12
CA ILE A 23 -12.13 13.13 -0.52
C ILE A 23 -13.20 13.69 -1.44
N MET A 24 -13.57 12.95 -2.50
CA MET A 24 -14.59 13.40 -3.45
C MET A 24 -15.94 13.63 -2.74
N GLY A 25 -16.34 12.71 -1.86
CA GLY A 25 -17.54 12.85 -1.05
C GLY A 25 -17.44 13.98 -0.01
N GLY A 26 -16.24 14.29 0.49
CA GLY A 26 -15.98 15.37 1.45
C GLY A 26 -16.45 16.74 0.97
N PHE A 27 -16.33 17.02 -0.33
CA PHE A 27 -16.85 18.23 -0.95
C PHE A 27 -18.38 18.34 -0.88
N ILE A 28 -19.09 17.21 -0.76
CA ILE A 28 -20.55 17.15 -0.60
C ILE A 28 -20.93 17.11 0.89
N LYS A 29 -20.22 16.29 1.68
CA LYS A 29 -20.44 16.11 3.13
C LYS A 29 -19.12 16.19 3.87
N TRP A 30 -18.90 17.33 4.52
CA TRP A 30 -17.65 17.64 5.23
C TRP A 30 -17.14 16.55 6.20
N PRO A 31 -17.98 15.81 6.96
CA PRO A 31 -17.50 14.72 7.83
C PRO A 31 -16.72 13.62 7.10
N LEU A 32 -16.89 13.44 5.79
CA LEU A 32 -16.14 12.45 5.01
C LEU A 32 -14.65 12.78 4.90
N PHE A 33 -14.23 14.03 5.12
CA PHE A 33 -12.81 14.38 5.23
C PHE A 33 -12.14 13.71 6.44
N ILE A 34 -12.87 13.47 7.52
CA ILE A 34 -12.35 12.73 8.68
C ILE A 34 -12.07 11.28 8.29
N LEU A 35 -12.98 10.64 7.57
CA LEU A 35 -12.77 9.28 7.04
C LEU A 35 -11.60 9.23 6.07
N ALA A 36 -11.46 10.23 5.19
CA ALA A 36 -10.30 10.34 4.31
C ALA A 36 -8.99 10.37 5.13
N GLY A 37 -8.93 11.18 6.19
CA GLY A 37 -7.79 11.21 7.10
C GLY A 37 -7.49 9.85 7.74
N ILE A 38 -8.51 9.14 8.22
CA ILE A 38 -8.38 7.80 8.81
C ILE A 38 -7.81 6.81 7.78
N PHE A 39 -8.38 6.74 6.57
CA PHE A 39 -7.89 5.83 5.54
C PHE A 39 -6.44 6.10 5.15
N MET A 40 -6.05 7.37 5.04
CA MET A 40 -4.66 7.75 4.76
C MET A 40 -3.73 7.34 5.89
N PHE A 41 -4.12 7.59 7.14
CA PHE A 41 -3.33 7.20 8.30
C PHE A 41 -3.15 5.68 8.42
N SER A 42 -4.24 4.92 8.23
CA SER A 42 -4.19 3.46 8.16
C SER A 42 -3.28 2.97 7.04
N TYR A 43 -3.30 3.62 5.87
CA TYR A 43 -2.41 3.29 4.76
C TYR A 43 -0.94 3.54 5.13
N ILE A 44 -0.60 4.66 5.77
CA ILE A 44 0.77 4.96 6.20
C ILE A 44 1.29 3.91 7.19
N ILE A 45 0.46 3.47 8.14
CA ILE A 45 0.83 2.39 9.07
C ILE A 45 1.08 1.09 8.30
N LEU A 46 0.16 0.72 7.41
CA LEU A 46 0.28 -0.49 6.60
C LEU A 46 1.55 -0.46 5.73
N ASP A 47 1.83 0.68 5.10
CA ASP A 47 3.04 0.88 4.29
C ASP A 47 4.30 0.62 5.11
N ARG A 48 4.44 1.31 6.25
CA ARG A 48 5.63 1.21 7.10
C ARG A 48 5.87 -0.18 7.68
N HIS A 49 4.82 -0.92 7.98
CA HIS A 49 4.94 -2.21 8.67
C HIS A 49 4.86 -3.43 7.76
N ARG A 50 4.20 -3.35 6.61
CA ARG A 50 3.83 -4.54 5.81
C ARG A 50 4.19 -4.45 4.33
N LEU A 51 4.30 -3.25 3.74
CA LEU A 51 4.51 -3.11 2.29
C LEU A 51 5.95 -2.77 1.89
N ARG A 52 6.80 -2.43 2.86
CA ARG A 52 8.22 -2.19 2.62
C ARG A 52 8.96 -3.47 2.23
N CYS A 53 10.05 -3.29 1.48
CA CYS A 53 10.94 -4.39 1.14
C CYS A 53 11.35 -5.13 2.43
N PRO A 54 11.12 -6.44 2.53
CA PRO A 54 11.40 -7.16 3.77
C PRO A 54 12.90 -7.27 4.08
N ASN A 55 13.76 -7.08 3.08
CA ASN A 55 15.20 -7.27 3.21
C ASN A 55 15.90 -5.98 3.64
N CYS A 56 15.60 -4.85 2.99
CA CYS A 56 16.23 -3.55 3.30
C CYS A 56 15.29 -2.51 3.93
N GLY A 57 13.99 -2.77 4.03
CA GLY A 57 13.00 -1.79 4.50
C GLY A 57 12.73 -0.65 3.50
N GLY A 58 13.26 -0.74 2.28
CA GLY A 58 13.06 0.23 1.21
C GLY A 58 11.59 0.36 0.82
N PHE A 59 11.19 1.57 0.48
CA PHE A 59 9.83 1.87 0.02
C PHE A 59 9.65 1.39 -1.42
N GLU A 60 8.49 0.82 -1.73
CA GLU A 60 8.12 0.40 -3.07
C GLU A 60 6.69 0.89 -3.37
N ASN A 61 6.48 1.44 -4.56
CA ASN A 61 5.16 1.93 -4.95
C ASN A 61 4.14 0.79 -4.97
N LEU A 62 2.92 1.08 -4.53
CA LEU A 62 1.84 0.10 -4.49
C LEU A 62 1.52 -0.52 -5.86
N ASP A 63 1.58 0.25 -6.94
CA ASP A 63 1.44 -0.26 -8.31
C ASP A 63 2.51 -1.30 -8.67
N ARG A 64 3.75 -1.07 -8.20
CA ARG A 64 4.86 -2.00 -8.43
C ARG A 64 4.68 -3.27 -7.62
N LEU A 65 4.18 -3.17 -6.38
CA LEU A 65 3.81 -4.33 -5.56
C LEU A 65 2.65 -5.10 -6.18
N ASN A 66 1.65 -4.42 -6.73
CA ASN A 66 0.55 -5.05 -7.47
C ASN A 66 1.05 -5.80 -8.71
N TYR A 67 1.98 -5.22 -9.46
CA TYR A 67 2.60 -5.88 -10.61
C TYR A 67 3.41 -7.12 -10.22
N ALA A 68 4.15 -7.03 -9.11
CA ALA A 68 4.96 -8.11 -8.56
C ALA A 68 4.14 -9.34 -8.09
N LYS A 69 2.82 -9.22 -7.92
CA LYS A 69 1.95 -10.37 -7.61
C LYS A 69 1.98 -11.46 -8.68
N LYS A 70 2.18 -11.07 -9.94
CA LYS A 70 2.14 -11.97 -11.10
C LYS A 70 3.48 -12.11 -11.81
N HIS A 71 4.47 -11.27 -11.47
CA HIS A 71 5.74 -11.18 -12.16
C HIS A 71 6.91 -11.20 -11.19
N VAL A 72 8.04 -11.73 -11.64
CA VAL A 72 9.30 -11.63 -10.88
C VAL A 72 9.70 -10.17 -10.79
N PHE A 73 9.96 -9.71 -9.56
CA PHE A 73 10.26 -8.31 -9.30
C PHE A 73 11.36 -8.16 -8.28
N HIS A 74 12.22 -7.16 -8.47
CA HIS A 74 13.35 -6.87 -7.61
C HIS A 74 13.18 -5.50 -6.96
N CYS A 75 13.61 -5.39 -5.71
CA CYS A 75 13.60 -4.13 -4.98
C CYS A 75 14.57 -3.14 -5.64
N ARG A 76 14.14 -1.88 -5.83
CA ARG A 76 15.01 -0.82 -6.39
C ARG A 76 16.16 -0.43 -5.46
N HIS A 77 16.01 -0.66 -4.16
CA HIS A 77 16.98 -0.22 -3.16
C HIS A 77 18.11 -1.23 -2.94
N CYS A 78 17.78 -2.52 -2.78
CA CYS A 78 18.78 -3.56 -2.50
C CYS A 78 18.98 -4.57 -3.65
N GLY A 79 18.18 -4.51 -4.71
CA GLY A 79 18.26 -5.46 -5.83
C GLY A 79 17.72 -6.86 -5.52
N GLU A 80 17.34 -7.15 -4.27
CA GLU A 80 16.81 -8.47 -3.89
C GLU A 80 15.40 -8.70 -4.42
N ARG A 81 15.07 -9.97 -4.71
CA ARG A 81 13.76 -10.37 -5.21
C ARG A 81 12.69 -10.16 -4.13
N ILE A 82 11.60 -9.49 -4.52
CA ILE A 82 10.41 -9.33 -3.69
C ILE A 82 9.54 -10.57 -3.92
N ASN A 83 9.35 -11.36 -2.86
CA ASN A 83 8.45 -12.49 -2.88
C ASN A 83 7.08 -12.05 -2.34
N ILE A 84 6.04 -12.30 -3.13
CA ILE A 84 4.65 -12.05 -2.73
C ILE A 84 3.95 -13.39 -2.55
N LEU A 85 3.23 -13.53 -1.43
CA LEU A 85 2.48 -14.73 -1.05
C LEU A 85 0.97 -14.42 -0.95
#